data_AF-A0A3T1B4E3-F1
#
_entry.id   AF-A0A3T1B4E3-F1
#
_cell.length_a   1.000
_cell.length_b   1.000
_cell.length_c   1.000
_cell.angle_alpha   90.00
_cell.angle_beta   90.00
_cell.angle_gamma   90.00
#
_symmetry.space_group_name_H-M   'P 1'
#
loop_
_entity.id
_entity.type
_entity.pdbx_description
1 polymer ?
#
loop_
_entity_poly.entity_id
_entity_poly.type
_entity_poly.pdbx_seq_one_letter_code
_entity_poly.pdbx_strand_id
1 'polypeptide(L)'
;MDRDLRWVDLHLRLGDIDAAIRTIGAARERALHAANPQIRYLVDVREAAVRVRMGDLDGAATLLDDAGRAWHNDHGRALAGSVRAGLCVARGDLAGADEALREAYAAALDTRDRPMLAVVAVQSAWLAAAQQDHHAAAVLLGAASRLRGTRDRTDPQVRELTGRGHAALGAEGFASAYAKGWELTIQAAVRETDPALPRHGPSVAGPRGIRPDS
;
A
#
# COMPACT_ATOMS: atom_id res chain seq x y z
N MET A 1 20.11 8.42 10.73
CA MET A 1 18.65 8.23 10.76
C MET A 1 18.08 7.66 9.46
N ASP A 2 18.37 8.22 8.27
CA ASP A 2 18.01 7.59 6.98
C ASP A 2 18.49 6.11 6.92
N ARG A 3 19.68 5.84 7.47
CA ARG A 3 20.22 4.48 7.64
C ARG A 3 19.34 3.53 8.45
N ASP A 4 18.71 3.99 9.53
CA ASP A 4 17.94 3.13 10.44
C ASP A 4 16.62 2.70 9.79
N LEU A 5 15.95 3.63 9.10
CA LEU A 5 14.72 3.33 8.36
C LEU A 5 14.99 2.36 7.20
N ARG A 6 16.13 2.48 6.53
CA ARG A 6 16.58 1.52 5.51
C ARG A 6 16.88 0.14 6.11
N TRP A 7 17.46 0.06 7.30
CA TRP A 7 17.67 -1.21 8.00
C TRP A 7 16.37 -1.86 8.42
N VAL A 8 15.39 -1.08 8.92
CA VAL A 8 14.05 -1.58 9.21
C VAL A 8 13.41 -2.19 7.95
N ASP A 9 13.45 -1.49 6.83
CA ASP A 9 12.93 -2.01 5.55
C ASP A 9 13.63 -3.32 5.13
N LEU A 10 14.96 -3.36 5.26
CA LEU A 10 15.75 -4.56 4.95
C LEU A 10 15.37 -5.75 5.85
N HIS A 11 15.28 -5.54 7.17
CA HIS A 11 14.89 -6.60 8.11
C HIS A 11 13.50 -7.13 7.80
N LEU A 12 12.55 -6.24 7.46
CA LEU A 12 11.21 -6.64 7.03
C LEU A 12 11.23 -7.45 5.73
N ARG A 13 12.06 -7.08 4.74
CA ARG A 13 12.25 -7.85 3.49
C ARG A 13 12.82 -9.24 3.75
N LEU A 14 13.72 -9.36 4.72
CA LEU A 14 14.30 -10.63 5.15
C LEU A 14 13.37 -11.48 6.03
N GLY A 15 12.23 -10.92 6.49
CA GLY A 15 11.34 -11.58 7.43
C GLY A 15 11.88 -11.61 8.88
N ASP A 16 12.97 -10.89 9.17
CA ASP A 16 13.54 -10.77 10.50
C ASP A 16 12.80 -9.68 11.28
N ILE A 17 11.60 -10.03 11.74
CA ILE A 17 10.71 -9.11 12.47
C ILE A 17 11.36 -8.64 13.78
N ASP A 18 12.06 -9.52 14.49
CA ASP A 18 12.74 -9.16 15.74
C ASP A 18 13.83 -8.12 15.53
N ALA A 19 14.63 -8.25 14.46
CA ALA A 19 15.60 -7.22 14.12
C ALA A 19 14.92 -5.91 13.71
N ALA A 20 13.83 -5.96 12.94
CA ALA A 20 13.06 -4.77 12.59
C ALA A 20 12.57 -4.01 13.84
N ILE A 21 12.04 -4.72 14.84
CA ILE A 21 11.60 -4.16 16.13
C ILE A 21 12.77 -3.50 16.87
N ARG A 22 13.90 -4.21 17.01
CA ARG A 22 15.08 -3.66 17.70
C ARG A 22 15.58 -2.40 17.00
N THR A 23 15.65 -2.41 15.67
CA THR A 23 16.13 -1.26 14.90
C THR A 23 15.17 -0.06 15.01
N ILE A 24 13.86 -0.26 14.93
CA ILE A 24 12.89 0.84 15.05
C ILE A 24 12.84 1.39 16.47
N GLY A 25 12.93 0.55 17.51
CA GLY A 25 13.04 0.98 18.90
C GLY A 25 14.26 1.86 19.15
N ALA A 26 15.43 1.44 18.64
CA ALA A 26 16.65 2.24 18.74
C ALA A 26 16.55 3.56 17.95
N ALA A 27 15.88 3.56 16.80
CA ALA A 27 15.63 4.77 16.02
C ALA A 27 14.71 5.74 16.78
N ARG A 28 13.69 5.23 17.48
CA ARG A 28 12.77 6.00 18.31
C ARG A 28 13.49 6.67 19.48
N GLU A 29 14.31 5.92 20.21
CA GLU A 29 15.13 6.50 21.27
C GLU A 29 15.98 7.66 20.75
N ARG A 30 16.68 7.48 19.63
CA ARG A 30 17.46 8.57 19.00
C ARG A 30 16.59 9.76 18.57
N ALA A 31 15.42 9.50 17.99
CA ALA A 31 14.50 10.54 17.55
C ALA A 31 13.89 11.32 18.73
N LEU A 32 13.73 10.71 19.91
CA LEU A 32 13.33 11.42 21.12
C LEU A 32 14.42 12.36 21.65
N HIS A 33 15.68 11.97 21.49
CA HIS A 33 16.83 12.79 21.90
C HIS A 33 17.16 13.90 20.87
N ALA A 34 16.81 13.68 19.60
CA ALA A 34 16.91 14.72 18.58
C ALA A 34 15.67 15.63 18.68
N ALA A 35 15.84 16.92 18.97
CA ALA A 35 14.74 17.91 19.01
C ALA A 35 14.16 18.24 17.62
N ASN A 36 13.89 17.22 16.79
CA ASN A 36 13.37 17.35 15.43
C ASN A 36 12.02 16.62 15.30
N PRO A 37 10.90 17.36 15.32
CA PRO A 37 9.55 16.78 15.21
C PRO A 37 9.30 15.98 13.93
N GLN A 38 9.88 16.41 12.79
CA GLN A 38 9.74 15.69 11.51
C GLN A 38 10.35 14.29 11.59
N ILE A 39 11.50 14.20 12.27
CA ILE A 39 12.22 12.95 12.42
C ILE A 39 11.43 11.96 13.28
N ARG A 40 10.89 12.44 14.40
CA ARG A 40 10.01 11.65 15.27
C ARG A 40 8.78 11.15 14.52
N TYR A 41 8.11 12.05 13.79
CA TYR A 41 6.96 11.71 12.96
C TYR A 41 7.24 10.53 12.01
N LEU A 42 8.36 10.58 11.28
CA LEU A 42 8.71 9.52 10.32
C LEU A 42 8.99 8.19 11.01
N VAL A 43 9.60 8.21 12.20
CA VAL A 43 9.82 6.99 12.99
C VAL A 43 8.50 6.42 13.49
N ASP A 44 7.61 7.25 14.05
CA ASP A 44 6.31 6.81 14.57
C ASP A 44 5.45 6.17 13.46
N VAL A 45 5.38 6.77 12.27
CA VAL A 45 4.65 6.20 11.12
C VAL A 45 5.26 4.88 10.64
N ARG A 46 6.59 4.75 10.66
CA ARG A 46 7.27 3.50 10.26
C ARG A 46 7.10 2.40 11.29
N GLU A 47 7.14 2.75 12.58
CA GLU A 47 6.85 1.82 13.66
C GLU A 47 5.40 1.34 13.59
N ALA A 48 4.44 2.23 13.32
CA ALA A 48 3.06 1.83 13.09
C ALA A 48 2.94 0.81 11.95
N ALA A 49 3.66 1.00 10.83
CA ALA A 49 3.66 0.05 9.72
C ALA A 49 4.20 -1.33 10.10
N VAL A 50 5.21 -1.40 10.99
CA VAL A 50 5.73 -2.67 11.52
C VAL A 50 4.68 -3.33 12.43
N ARG A 51 4.09 -2.55 13.34
CA ARG A 51 3.06 -3.04 14.28
C ARG A 51 1.82 -3.59 13.57
N VAL A 52 1.36 -2.95 12.49
CA VAL A 52 0.28 -3.49 11.63
C VAL A 52 0.62 -4.89 11.13
N ARG A 53 1.86 -5.12 10.65
CA ARG A 53 2.28 -6.44 10.13
C ARG A 53 2.36 -7.50 11.22
N MET A 54 2.62 -7.09 12.46
CA MET A 54 2.67 -7.97 13.62
C MET A 54 1.29 -8.23 14.25
N GLY A 55 0.25 -7.52 13.82
CA GLY A 55 -1.08 -7.58 14.42
C GLY A 55 -1.24 -6.74 15.69
N ASP A 56 -0.26 -5.90 16.06
CA ASP A 56 -0.41 -4.89 17.11
C ASP A 56 -1.14 -3.65 16.54
N LEU A 57 -2.44 -3.84 16.27
CA LEU A 57 -3.25 -2.83 15.58
C LEU A 57 -3.53 -1.62 16.47
N ASP A 58 -3.66 -1.83 17.79
CA ASP A 58 -3.92 -0.75 18.74
C ASP A 58 -2.68 0.11 18.96
N GLY A 59 -1.50 -0.50 19.10
CA GLY A 59 -0.24 0.23 19.14
C GLY A 59 0.04 1.02 17.87
N ALA A 60 -0.30 0.46 16.70
CA ALA A 60 -0.22 1.17 15.43
C ALA A 60 -1.16 2.39 15.37
N ALA A 61 -2.40 2.24 15.85
CA ALA A 61 -3.38 3.32 15.87
C ALA A 61 -2.90 4.50 16.73
N THR A 62 -2.44 4.23 17.96
CA THR A 62 -1.92 5.27 18.86
C THR A 62 -0.80 6.08 18.21
N LEU A 63 0.17 5.40 17.56
CA LEU A 63 1.27 6.08 16.89
C LEU A 63 0.82 6.95 15.71
N LEU A 64 -0.14 6.49 14.91
CA LEU A 64 -0.66 7.27 13.77
C LEU A 64 -1.45 8.49 14.22
N ASP A 65 -2.23 8.36 15.30
CA ASP A 65 -3.01 9.48 15.85
C ASP A 65 -2.09 10.55 16.45
N ASP A 66 -1.05 10.13 17.16
CA ASP A 66 -0.04 11.03 17.72
C ASP A 66 0.77 11.73 16.64
N ALA A 67 1.24 10.99 15.62
CA ALA A 67 1.97 11.54 14.49
C ALA A 67 1.13 12.55 13.71
N GLY A 68 -0.17 12.27 13.52
CA GLY A 68 -1.12 13.14 12.85
C GLY A 68 -1.30 14.53 13.47
N ARG A 69 -0.81 14.77 14.69
CA ARG A 69 -0.90 16.09 15.36
C ARG A 69 0.42 16.88 15.35
N ALA A 70 1.53 16.25 14.93
CA ALA A 70 2.87 16.77 15.19
C ALA A 70 3.57 17.41 13.96
N TRP A 71 3.26 16.95 12.74
CA TRP A 71 3.92 17.45 11.53
C TRP A 71 3.11 17.15 10.26
N HIS A 72 3.05 18.11 9.34
CA HIS A 72 2.25 18.03 8.12
C HIS A 72 3.04 18.48 6.90
N ASN A 73 3.66 17.55 6.19
CA ASN A 73 4.02 17.75 4.79
C ASN A 73 3.38 16.64 3.94
N ASP A 74 3.25 16.86 2.64
CA ASP A 74 2.47 15.97 1.78
C ASP A 74 3.07 14.55 1.70
N HIS A 75 4.40 14.44 1.75
CA HIS A 75 5.08 13.14 1.76
C HIS A 75 4.77 12.35 3.04
N GLY A 76 4.79 13.02 4.19
CA GLY A 76 4.41 12.42 5.47
C GLY A 76 2.95 12.01 5.49
N ARG A 77 2.05 12.90 5.05
CA ARG A 77 0.60 12.64 4.94
C ARG A 77 0.30 11.43 4.05
N ALA A 78 0.94 11.35 2.87
CA ALA A 78 0.79 10.22 1.97
C ALA A 78 1.24 8.89 2.61
N LEU A 79 2.36 8.90 3.32
CA LEU A 79 2.87 7.72 4.00
C LEU A 79 1.95 7.31 5.17
N ALA A 80 1.57 8.25 6.04
CA ALA A 80 0.71 7.98 7.18
C ALA A 80 -0.68 7.51 6.75
N GLY A 81 -1.27 8.12 5.72
CA GLY A 81 -2.54 7.67 5.14
C GLY A 81 -2.44 6.26 4.56
N SER A 82 -1.33 5.93 3.90
CA SER A 82 -1.07 4.57 3.39
C SER A 82 -0.98 3.55 4.53
N VAL A 83 -0.28 3.87 5.63
CA VAL A 83 -0.20 2.97 6.79
C VAL A 83 -1.54 2.84 7.50
N ARG A 84 -2.31 3.94 7.61
CA ARG A 84 -3.68 3.94 8.16
C ARG A 84 -4.62 3.07 7.33
N ALA A 85 -4.52 3.11 5.99
CA ALA A 85 -5.28 2.22 5.13
C ALA A 85 -4.97 0.75 5.40
N GLY A 86 -3.69 0.39 5.55
CA GLY A 86 -3.27 -0.96 5.93
C GLY A 86 -3.80 -1.40 7.29
N LEU A 87 -3.79 -0.49 8.28
CA LEU A 87 -4.39 -0.72 9.60
C LEU A 87 -5.90 -1.00 9.51
N CYS A 88 -6.63 -0.18 8.75
CA CYS A 88 -8.07 -0.35 8.55
C CYS A 88 -8.38 -1.69 7.85
N VAL A 89 -7.63 -2.06 6.81
CA VAL A 89 -7.76 -3.39 6.16
C VAL A 89 -7.52 -4.51 7.16
N ALA A 90 -6.49 -4.41 8.00
CA ALA A 90 -6.19 -5.43 9.01
C ALA A 90 -7.29 -5.55 10.08
N ARG A 91 -8.02 -4.46 10.37
CA ARG A 91 -9.19 -4.45 11.26
C ARG A 91 -10.50 -4.89 10.58
N GLY A 92 -10.50 -5.09 9.26
CA GLY A 92 -11.71 -5.32 8.47
C GLY A 92 -12.55 -4.06 8.22
N ASP A 93 -12.03 -2.88 8.55
CA ASP A 93 -12.67 -1.59 8.29
C ASP A 93 -12.38 -1.13 6.85
N LEU A 94 -13.12 -1.68 5.89
CA LEU A 94 -12.89 -1.38 4.48
C LEU A 94 -13.28 0.06 4.11
N ALA A 95 -14.23 0.65 4.82
CA ALA A 95 -14.67 2.04 4.61
C ALA A 95 -13.58 3.02 5.09
N GLY A 96 -13.05 2.83 6.30
CA GLY A 96 -11.93 3.63 6.79
C GLY A 96 -10.66 3.44 5.96
N ALA A 97 -10.42 2.25 5.42
CA ALA A 97 -9.30 2.01 4.51
C ALA A 97 -9.42 2.83 3.21
N ASP A 98 -10.61 2.87 2.64
CA ASP A 98 -10.93 3.61 1.43
C ASP A 98 -10.82 5.14 1.64
N GLU A 99 -11.32 5.64 2.77
CA GLU A 99 -11.14 7.04 3.18
C GLU A 99 -9.66 7.40 3.35
N ALA A 100 -8.90 6.60 4.09
CA ALA A 100 -7.47 6.81 4.30
C ALA A 100 -6.67 6.79 2.99
N LEU A 101 -7.05 5.94 2.03
CA LEU A 101 -6.44 5.91 0.70
C LEU A 101 -6.73 7.16 -0.11
N ARG A 102 -7.95 7.74 -0.04
CA ARG A 102 -8.26 9.01 -0.73
C ARG A 102 -7.36 10.13 -0.23
N GLU A 103 -7.20 10.24 1.08
CA GLU A 103 -6.29 11.23 1.67
C GLU A 103 -4.83 10.99 1.26
N ALA A 104 -4.39 9.74 1.30
CA ALA A 104 -3.03 9.36 0.93
C ALA A 104 -2.74 9.65 -0.55
N TYR A 105 -3.68 9.34 -1.44
CA TYR A 105 -3.57 9.59 -2.87
C TYR A 105 -3.49 11.09 -3.18
N ALA A 106 -4.38 11.91 -2.60
CA ALA A 106 -4.35 13.35 -2.77
C ALA A 106 -3.00 13.94 -2.33
N ALA A 107 -2.52 13.56 -1.14
CA ALA A 107 -1.21 13.98 -0.66
C ALA A 107 -0.06 13.48 -1.57
N ALA A 108 -0.15 12.24 -2.07
CA ALA A 108 0.87 11.68 -2.96
C ALA A 108 0.93 12.42 -4.30
N LEU A 109 -0.19 12.92 -4.83
CA LEU A 109 -0.19 13.76 -6.04
C LEU A 109 0.58 15.07 -5.82
N ASP A 110 0.37 15.71 -4.67
CA ASP A 110 1.02 16.98 -4.33
C ASP A 110 2.55 16.85 -4.21
N THR A 111 3.05 15.68 -3.80
CA THR A 111 4.50 15.42 -3.75
C THR A 111 5.16 15.37 -5.12
N ARG A 112 4.41 15.07 -6.20
CA ARG A 112 4.93 14.74 -7.53
C ARG A 112 5.96 13.59 -7.53
N ASP A 113 5.98 12.78 -6.47
CA ASP A 113 6.90 11.67 -6.25
C ASP A 113 6.23 10.34 -6.64
N ARG A 114 6.62 9.79 -7.79
CA ARG A 114 6.05 8.56 -8.34
C ARG A 114 6.24 7.34 -7.41
N PRO A 115 7.42 7.12 -6.79
CA PRO A 115 7.59 6.18 -5.71
C PRO A 115 6.55 6.26 -4.59
N MET A 116 6.07 7.45 -4.22
CA MET A 116 5.04 7.60 -3.19
C MET A 116 3.67 7.13 -3.71
N LEU A 117 3.31 7.47 -4.95
CA LEU A 117 2.10 6.93 -5.59
C LEU A 117 2.14 5.40 -5.71
N ALA A 118 3.32 4.80 -5.90
CA ALA A 118 3.47 3.35 -5.89
C ALA A 118 3.16 2.74 -4.51
N VAL A 119 3.46 3.42 -3.40
CA VAL A 119 3.08 2.98 -2.05
C VAL A 119 1.57 2.98 -1.90
N VAL A 120 0.90 4.04 -2.35
CA VAL A 120 -0.57 4.14 -2.34
C VAL A 120 -1.18 3.01 -3.19
N ALA A 121 -0.65 2.75 -4.38
CA ALA A 121 -1.13 1.67 -5.25
C ALA A 121 -1.05 0.28 -4.61
N VAL A 122 0.02 -0.02 -3.85
CA VAL A 122 0.12 -1.28 -3.10
C VAL A 122 -0.94 -1.37 -2.00
N GLN A 123 -1.22 -0.28 -1.28
CA GLN A 123 -2.28 -0.28 -0.27
C GLN A 123 -3.68 -0.35 -0.88
N SER A 124 -3.91 0.28 -2.04
CA SER A 124 -5.12 0.09 -2.83
C SER A 124 -5.31 -1.37 -3.27
N ALA A 125 -4.22 -2.07 -3.62
CA ALA A 125 -4.27 -3.50 -3.95
C ALA A 125 -4.66 -4.36 -2.74
N TRP A 126 -4.19 -4.00 -1.55
CA TRP A 126 -4.62 -4.63 -0.29
C TRP A 126 -6.11 -4.46 -0.03
N LEU A 127 -6.65 -3.25 -0.20
CA LEU A 127 -8.08 -3.00 -0.07
C LEU A 127 -8.88 -3.82 -1.10
N ALA A 128 -8.48 -3.82 -2.37
CA ALA A 128 -9.14 -4.60 -3.41
C ALA A 128 -9.14 -6.11 -3.10
N ALA A 129 -8.01 -6.64 -2.62
CA ALA A 129 -7.92 -8.04 -2.19
C ALA A 129 -8.82 -8.33 -0.97
N ALA A 130 -8.93 -7.42 -0.02
CA ALA A 130 -9.84 -7.56 1.12
C ALA A 130 -11.32 -7.57 0.68
N GLN A 131 -11.64 -6.82 -0.38
CA GLN A 131 -12.95 -6.80 -1.06
C GLN A 131 -13.17 -8.01 -1.98
N GLN A 132 -12.27 -8.99 -2.01
CA GLN A 132 -12.28 -10.16 -2.90
C GLN A 132 -12.14 -9.82 -4.41
N ASP A 133 -11.78 -8.59 -4.76
CA ASP A 133 -11.45 -8.21 -6.14
C ASP A 133 -9.96 -8.45 -6.42
N HIS A 134 -9.60 -9.73 -6.53
CA HIS A 134 -8.23 -10.15 -6.79
C HIS A 134 -7.72 -9.71 -8.17
N HIS A 135 -8.61 -9.50 -9.15
CA HIS A 135 -8.23 -8.99 -10.46
C HIS A 135 -7.77 -7.53 -10.36
N ALA A 136 -8.56 -6.67 -9.71
CA ALA A 136 -8.15 -5.28 -9.47
C ALA A 136 -6.87 -5.20 -8.61
N ALA A 137 -6.74 -6.05 -7.59
CA ALA A 137 -5.51 -6.12 -6.80
C ALA A 137 -4.27 -6.41 -7.68
N ALA A 138 -4.36 -7.36 -8.61
CA ALA A 138 -3.26 -7.68 -9.52
C ALA A 138 -2.94 -6.51 -10.48
N VAL A 139 -3.96 -5.83 -11.04
CA VAL A 139 -3.78 -4.64 -11.87
C VAL A 139 -3.06 -3.53 -11.09
N LEU A 140 -3.48 -3.26 -9.86
CA LEU A 140 -2.88 -2.25 -8.99
C LEU A 140 -1.42 -2.55 -8.63
N LEU A 141 -1.04 -3.83 -8.45
CA LEU A 141 0.37 -4.22 -8.30
C LEU A 141 1.21 -3.97 -9.56
N GLY A 142 0.61 -4.20 -10.73
CA GLY A 142 1.21 -3.84 -12.02
C GLY A 142 1.44 -2.32 -12.13
N ALA A 143 0.43 -1.53 -11.79
CA ALA A 143 0.48 -0.07 -11.79
C ALA A 143 1.52 0.46 -10.78
N ALA A 144 1.58 -0.11 -9.57
CA ALA A 144 2.59 0.21 -8.56
C ALA A 144 4.01 0.00 -9.10
N SER A 145 4.24 -1.14 -9.77
CA SER A 145 5.53 -1.43 -10.40
C SER A 145 5.84 -0.43 -11.50
N ARG A 146 4.84 -0.07 -12.32
CA ARG A 146 4.99 0.91 -13.40
C ARG A 146 5.39 2.29 -12.89
N LEU A 147 4.76 2.75 -11.81
CA LEU A 147 5.07 4.01 -11.13
C LEU A 147 6.48 4.01 -10.53
N ARG A 148 6.90 2.88 -9.94
CA ARG A 148 8.24 2.67 -9.39
C ARG A 148 9.32 2.53 -10.48
N GLY A 149 8.93 2.12 -11.69
CA GLY A 149 9.81 1.84 -12.82
C GLY A 149 10.49 0.46 -12.78
N THR A 150 10.15 -0.39 -11.80
CA THR A 150 10.72 -1.73 -11.65
C THR A 150 9.74 -2.67 -10.95
N ARG A 151 9.94 -3.98 -11.13
CA ARG A 151 9.19 -5.03 -10.44
C ARG A 151 9.90 -5.35 -9.13
N ASP A 152 9.40 -4.85 -8.00
CA ASP A 152 9.97 -5.16 -6.69
C ASP A 152 9.37 -6.45 -6.12
N ARG A 153 9.91 -7.60 -6.56
CA ARG A 153 9.50 -8.92 -6.07
C ARG A 153 9.97 -9.23 -4.65
N THR A 154 10.84 -8.38 -4.09
CA THR A 154 11.42 -8.59 -2.76
C THR A 154 10.62 -7.91 -1.66
N ASP A 155 9.65 -7.06 -2.02
CA ASP A 155 8.70 -6.48 -1.09
C ASP A 155 7.76 -7.57 -0.54
N PRO A 156 7.76 -7.82 0.79
CA PRO A 156 6.92 -8.85 1.40
C PRO A 156 5.42 -8.64 1.13
N GLN A 157 4.95 -7.39 1.06
CA GLN A 157 3.55 -7.08 0.81
C GLN A 157 3.16 -7.46 -0.63
N VAL A 158 4.03 -7.15 -1.60
CA VAL A 158 3.83 -7.55 -3.00
C VAL A 158 3.86 -9.07 -3.14
N ARG A 159 4.79 -9.75 -2.47
CA ARG A 159 4.88 -11.22 -2.47
C ARG A 159 3.62 -11.86 -1.90
N GLU A 160 3.11 -11.35 -0.79
CA GLU A 160 1.90 -11.88 -0.17
C GLU A 160 0.66 -11.67 -1.06
N LEU A 161 0.45 -10.46 -1.58
CA LEU A 161 -0.65 -10.19 -2.50
C LEU A 161 -0.55 -11.00 -3.79
N THR A 162 0.66 -11.23 -4.30
CA THR A 162 0.91 -12.12 -5.44
C THR A 162 0.47 -13.55 -5.12
N GLY A 163 0.82 -14.07 -3.93
CA GLY A 163 0.38 -15.39 -3.47
C GLY A 163 -1.15 -15.50 -3.38
N ARG A 164 -1.81 -14.50 -2.77
CA ARG A 164 -3.28 -14.44 -2.70
C ARG A 164 -3.93 -14.37 -4.08
N GLY A 165 -3.37 -13.55 -4.97
CA GLY A 165 -3.84 -13.41 -6.34
C GLY A 165 -3.69 -14.72 -7.15
N HIS A 166 -2.59 -15.44 -7.00
CA HIS A 166 -2.41 -16.75 -7.61
C HIS A 166 -3.40 -17.79 -7.07
N ALA A 167 -3.67 -17.80 -5.77
CA ALA A 167 -4.66 -18.70 -5.19
C ALA A 167 -6.08 -18.45 -5.73
N ALA A 168 -6.44 -17.19 -5.97
CA ALA A 168 -7.78 -16.81 -6.43
C ALA A 168 -7.98 -16.85 -7.95
N LEU A 169 -6.97 -16.45 -8.74
CA LEU A 169 -7.06 -16.27 -10.20
C LEU A 169 -6.28 -17.32 -11.00
N GLY A 170 -5.45 -18.13 -10.34
CA GLY A 170 -4.42 -18.93 -11.00
C GLY A 170 -3.21 -18.12 -11.46
N ALA A 171 -2.19 -18.83 -11.95
CA ALA A 171 -0.93 -18.22 -12.39
C ALA A 171 -1.13 -17.28 -13.61
N GLU A 172 -1.82 -17.77 -14.63
CA GLU A 172 -2.05 -17.03 -15.88
C GLU A 172 -3.01 -15.84 -15.69
N GLY A 173 -4.09 -16.04 -14.93
CA GLY A 173 -5.06 -14.99 -14.63
C GLY A 173 -4.41 -13.81 -13.90
N PHE A 174 -3.60 -14.11 -12.88
CA PHE A 174 -2.81 -13.10 -12.18
C PHE A 174 -1.81 -12.41 -13.12
N ALA A 175 -1.04 -13.18 -13.90
CA ALA A 175 -0.03 -12.64 -14.80
C ALA A 175 -0.63 -11.69 -15.84
N SER A 176 -1.80 -12.04 -16.41
CA SER A 176 -2.53 -11.20 -17.35
C SER A 176 -3.01 -9.89 -16.69
N ALA A 177 -3.63 -9.96 -15.51
CA ALA A 177 -4.11 -8.79 -14.79
C ALA A 177 -2.95 -7.86 -14.36
N TYR A 178 -1.86 -8.43 -13.84
CA TYR A 178 -0.65 -7.69 -13.51
C TYR A 178 -0.02 -7.01 -14.74
N ALA A 179 0.02 -7.71 -15.88
CA ALA A 179 0.56 -7.15 -17.12
C ALA A 179 -0.24 -5.91 -17.58
N LYS A 180 -1.59 -5.94 -17.48
CA LYS A 180 -2.45 -4.78 -17.79
C LYS A 180 -2.01 -3.54 -17.01
N GLY A 181 -1.75 -3.66 -15.71
CA GLY A 181 -1.29 -2.55 -14.88
C GLY A 181 0.14 -2.11 -15.21
N TRP A 182 1.04 -3.06 -15.49
CA TRP A 182 2.43 -2.79 -15.82
C TRP A 182 2.59 -2.05 -17.16
N GLU A 183 1.75 -2.35 -18.14
CA GLU A 183 1.78 -1.78 -19.49
C GLU A 183 1.15 -0.39 -19.58
N LEU A 184 0.53 0.10 -18.49
CA LEU A 184 -0.03 1.44 -18.45
C LEU A 184 1.03 2.52 -18.74
N THR A 185 0.57 3.63 -19.33
CA THR A 185 1.34 4.87 -19.29
C THR A 185 1.45 5.35 -17.85
N ILE A 186 2.44 6.19 -17.52
CA ILE A 186 2.55 6.76 -16.15
C ILE A 186 1.25 7.46 -15.76
N GLN A 187 0.66 8.27 -16.65
CA GLN A 187 -0.58 8.97 -16.38
C GLN A 187 -1.76 8.02 -16.15
N ALA A 188 -1.85 6.93 -16.90
CA ALA A 188 -2.87 5.91 -16.69
C ALA A 188 -2.66 5.14 -15.38
N ALA A 189 -1.41 4.83 -15.00
CA ALA A 189 -1.10 4.19 -13.73
C ALA A 189 -1.42 5.08 -12.51
N VAL A 190 -1.22 6.40 -12.63
CA VAL A 190 -1.68 7.36 -11.61
C VAL A 190 -3.20 7.32 -11.48
N ARG A 191 -3.94 7.39 -12.59
CA ARG A 191 -5.41 7.29 -12.59
C ARG A 191 -5.89 5.96 -12.03
N GLU A 192 -5.28 4.84 -12.42
CA GLU A 192 -5.64 3.50 -11.92
C GLU A 192 -5.48 3.38 -10.39
N THR A 193 -4.55 4.15 -9.81
CA THR A 193 -4.31 4.17 -8.37
C THR A 193 -5.39 4.96 -7.60
N ASP A 194 -6.16 5.81 -8.29
CA ASP A 194 -7.17 6.68 -7.68
C ASP A 194 -8.27 5.85 -6.99
N PRO A 195 -8.39 5.91 -5.65
CA PRO A 195 -9.39 5.17 -4.91
C PRO A 195 -10.83 5.69 -5.14
N ALA A 196 -11.00 6.89 -5.71
CA ALA A 196 -12.32 7.41 -6.05
C ALA A 196 -12.88 6.85 -7.37
N LEU A 197 -12.06 6.21 -8.20
CA LEU A 197 -12.53 5.63 -9.45
C LEU A 197 -13.22 4.27 -9.22
N PRO A 198 -14.40 4.03 -9.81
CA PRO A 198 -15.04 2.73 -9.78
C PRO A 198 -14.12 1.67 -10.41
N ARG A 199 -13.69 0.70 -9.59
CA ARG A 199 -12.94 -0.46 -10.08
C ARG A 199 -13.95 -1.37 -10.77
N HIS A 200 -13.81 -1.48 -12.09
CA HIS A 200 -14.71 -2.32 -12.87
C HIS A 200 -14.34 -3.77 -12.60
N GLY A 201 -15.18 -4.46 -11.82
CA GLY A 201 -15.08 -5.91 -11.64
C GLY A 201 -15.18 -6.65 -12.98
N PRO A 202 -14.83 -7.96 -13.02
CA PRO A 202 -14.91 -8.73 -14.26
C PRO A 202 -16.33 -8.63 -14.83
N SER A 203 -16.42 -8.02 -16.02
CA SER A 203 -17.64 -8.06 -16.83
C SER A 203 -17.93 -9.53 -17.09
N VAL A 204 -18.90 -10.08 -16.37
CA VAL A 204 -19.54 -11.33 -16.73
C VAL A 204 -20.31 -11.02 -18.01
N ALA A 205 -19.64 -11.18 -19.15
CA ALA A 205 -20.29 -11.15 -20.45
C ALA A 205 -21.30 -12.31 -20.45
N GLY A 206 -22.56 -11.99 -20.14
CA GLY A 206 -23.68 -12.91 -20.30
C GLY A 206 -23.70 -13.42 -21.75
N PRO A 207 -24.09 -14.69 -21.97
CA PRO A 207 -24.05 -15.29 -23.30
C PRO A 207 -24.89 -14.45 -24.26
N ARG A 208 -24.27 -14.05 -25.38
CA ARG A 208 -24.96 -13.41 -26.51
C ARG A 208 -26.05 -14.36 -26.98
N GLY A 209 -27.30 -14.03 -26.63
CA GLY A 209 -28.48 -14.71 -27.16
C GLY A 209 -28.44 -14.65 -28.68
N ILE A 210 -28.36 -15.84 -29.27
CA ILE A 210 -28.55 -16.08 -30.70
C ILE A 210 -29.94 -15.56 -31.06
N ARG A 211 -30.02 -14.60 -31.99
CA ARG A 211 -31.28 -14.27 -32.66
C ARG A 211 -31.63 -15.42 -33.60
N PRO A 212 -32.85 -15.98 -33.55
CA PRO A 212 -33.34 -16.76 -34.66
C PRO A 212 -33.86 -15.79 -35.73
N ASP A 213 -33.36 -15.96 -36.95
CA ASP A 213 -34.01 -15.45 -38.16
C ASP A 213 -35.35 -16.17 -38.32
N SER A 214 -36.44 -15.42 -38.42
CA SER A 214 -37.70 -15.76 -39.10
C SER A 214 -38.56 -14.50 -39.25
#